data_AF-A0A965F3H2-F1
#
_entry.id   AF-A0A965F3H2-F1
#
_cell.length_a   1.000
_cell.length_b   1.000
_cell.length_c   1.000
_cell.angle_alpha   90.00
_cell.angle_beta   90.00
_cell.angle_gamma   90.00
#
_symmetry.space_group_name_H-M   'P 1'
#
loop_
_entity.id
_entity.type
_entity.pdbx_description
1 polymer ?
#
loop_
_entity_poly.entity_id
_entity_poly.type
_entity_poly.pdbx_seq_one_letter_code
_entity_poly.pdbx_strand_id
1 'polypeptide(L)'
;MWFIGVTTGASLSHRFFPNWTRALGLAADCRLVGIDLPLGASSEDYRQVIKDLRDLPGVQGALITSHKISLMDASRDLFDQVDETSAQAGEVGCITARGGRLTALALDPMTSSFAMDQFVPSGHWAEHPGSRVL
;
A
#
# COMPACT_ATOMS: atom_id res chain seq x y z
N MET A 1 7.09 2.50 9.60
CA MET A 1 5.94 2.33 8.67
C MET A 1 4.87 1.49 9.32
N TRP A 2 3.61 1.65 8.89
CA TRP A 2 2.50 0.81 9.31
C TRP A 2 2.13 -0.24 8.26
N PHE A 3 1.52 -1.34 8.71
CA PHE A 3 0.89 -2.35 7.89
C PHE A 3 -0.54 -2.51 8.39
N ILE A 4 -1.53 -2.03 7.64
CA ILE A 4 -2.93 -1.94 8.04
C ILE A 4 -3.71 -3.12 7.45
N GLY A 5 -4.37 -3.90 8.29
CA GLY A 5 -5.07 -5.13 7.89
C GLY A 5 -6.03 -5.65 8.96
N VAL A 6 -6.38 -6.93 8.88
CA VAL A 6 -7.27 -7.59 9.86
C VAL A 6 -6.47 -8.38 10.89
N THR A 7 -5.48 -9.17 10.44
CA THR A 7 -4.55 -9.95 11.26
C THR A 7 -3.12 -9.78 10.73
N THR A 8 -2.61 -8.56 10.90
CA THR A 8 -1.34 -8.09 10.32
C THR A 8 -0.15 -8.94 10.71
N GLY A 9 -0.12 -9.48 11.93
CA GLY A 9 0.98 -10.34 12.42
C GLY A 9 1.20 -11.63 11.61
N ALA A 10 0.20 -12.12 10.87
CA ALA A 10 0.33 -13.31 10.01
C ALA A 10 0.88 -12.98 8.61
N SER A 11 1.07 -11.70 8.29
CA SER A 11 1.52 -11.26 6.97
C SER A 11 2.99 -11.57 6.72
N LEU A 12 3.28 -12.11 5.53
CA LEU A 12 4.65 -12.25 5.03
C LEU A 12 5.39 -10.91 4.92
N SER A 13 4.68 -9.78 4.90
CA SER A 13 5.29 -8.45 4.91
C SER A 13 6.21 -8.26 6.12
N HIS A 14 5.84 -8.76 7.30
CA HIS A 14 6.70 -8.68 8.48
C HIS A 14 7.96 -9.54 8.38
N ARG A 15 7.94 -10.59 7.56
CA ARG A 15 9.11 -11.44 7.29
C ARG A 15 10.07 -10.77 6.29
N PHE A 16 9.55 -10.12 5.26
CA PHE A 16 10.38 -9.54 4.19
C PHE A 16 10.85 -8.12 4.47
N PHE A 17 10.06 -7.30 5.18
CA PHE A 17 10.40 -5.91 5.45
C PHE A 17 11.78 -5.72 6.12
N PRO A 18 12.18 -6.52 7.12
CA PRO A 18 13.52 -6.42 7.72
C PRO A 18 14.66 -6.69 6.73
N ASN A 19 14.42 -7.48 5.67
CA ASN A 19 15.41 -7.74 4.64
C ASN A 19 15.59 -6.53 3.73
N TRP A 20 14.49 -5.86 3.37
CA TRP A 20 14.54 -4.61 2.60
C TRP A 20 15.21 -3.48 3.39
N THR A 21 14.87 -3.30 4.67
CA THR A 21 15.52 -2.26 5.48
C THR A 21 17.01 -2.53 5.67
N ARG A 22 17.43 -3.78 5.83
CA ARG A 22 18.85 -4.14 5.86
C ARG A 22 19.56 -3.84 4.53
N ALA A 23 18.96 -4.21 3.41
CA ALA A 23 19.53 -3.94 2.09
C ALA A 23 19.69 -2.44 1.80
N LEU A 24 18.81 -1.61 2.39
CA LEU A 24 18.83 -0.15 2.25
C LEU A 24 19.62 0.57 3.36
N GLY A 25 20.22 -0.15 4.32
CA GLY A 25 20.94 0.46 5.44
C GLY A 25 20.06 1.15 6.49
N LEU A 26 18.77 0.82 6.53
CA LEU A 26 17.73 1.44 7.38
C LEU A 26 17.28 0.54 8.55
N ALA A 27 17.99 -0.56 8.81
CA ALA A 27 17.53 -1.57 9.76
C ALA A 27 17.38 -1.07 11.21
N ALA A 28 18.18 -0.09 11.63
CA ALA A 28 18.09 0.52 12.97
C ALA A 28 16.95 1.54 13.09
N ASP A 29 16.58 2.17 11.98
CA ASP A 29 15.71 3.36 11.97
C ASP A 29 14.27 3.05 11.51
N CYS A 30 14.06 1.91 10.85
CA CYS A 30 12.79 1.60 10.22
C CYS A 30 12.27 0.20 10.58
N ARG A 31 11.04 0.17 11.10
CA ARG A 31 10.27 -1.05 11.36
C ARG A 31 8.88 -0.97 10.74
N LEU A 32 8.30 -2.15 10.48
CA LEU A 32 6.91 -2.30 10.08
C LEU A 32 6.07 -2.67 11.31
N VAL A 33 5.10 -1.82 11.65
CA VAL A 33 4.19 -2.01 12.79
C VAL A 33 2.81 -2.38 12.26
N GLY A 34 2.23 -3.47 12.76
CA GLY A 34 0.88 -3.89 12.38
C GLY A 34 -0.18 -3.01 13.03
N ILE A 35 -1.22 -2.67 12.27
CA ILE A 35 -2.41 -1.96 12.71
C ILE A 35 -3.62 -2.81 12.29
N ASP A 36 -4.25 -3.47 13.26
CA ASP A 36 -5.38 -4.35 13.02
C ASP A 36 -6.70 -3.57 13.16
N LEU A 37 -7.54 -3.67 12.13
CA LEU A 37 -8.91 -3.19 12.11
C LEU A 37 -9.85 -4.35 11.76
N PRO A 38 -11.03 -4.46 12.39
CA PRO A 38 -12.02 -5.46 12.02
C PRO A 38 -12.54 -5.21 10.60
N LEU A 39 -12.95 -6.28 9.91
CA LEU A 39 -13.71 -6.13 8.66
C LEU A 39 -15.01 -5.37 8.94
N GLY A 40 -15.35 -4.41 8.07
CA GLY A 40 -16.50 -3.54 8.29
C GLY A 40 -16.33 -2.54 9.42
N ALA A 41 -15.08 -2.17 9.76
CA ALA A 41 -14.81 -1.03 10.63
C ALA A 41 -15.54 0.23 10.14
N SER A 42 -15.86 1.14 11.06
CA SER A 42 -16.62 2.34 10.72
C SER A 42 -15.80 3.32 9.88
N SER A 43 -16.46 4.21 9.15
CA SER A 43 -15.76 5.31 8.47
C SER A 43 -14.97 6.19 9.43
N GLU A 44 -15.42 6.37 10.68
CA GLU A 44 -14.66 7.15 11.67
C GLU A 44 -13.37 6.43 12.07
N ASP A 45 -13.40 5.10 12.25
CA ASP A 45 -12.19 4.33 12.57
C ASP A 45 -11.15 4.46 11.45
N TYR A 46 -11.56 4.31 10.19
CA TYR A 46 -10.66 4.50 9.05
C TYR A 46 -10.08 5.92 8.99
N ARG A 47 -10.92 6.94 9.20
CA ARG A 47 -10.48 8.33 9.23
C ARG A 47 -9.52 8.60 10.38
N GLN A 48 -9.76 8.02 11.56
CA GLN A 48 -8.88 8.16 12.71
C GLN A 48 -7.51 7.57 12.43
N VAL A 49 -7.42 6.38 11.82
CA VAL A 49 -6.14 5.78 11.43
C VAL A 49 -5.36 6.68 10.47
N ILE A 50 -6.03 7.35 9.54
CA ILE A 50 -5.37 8.26 8.59
C ILE A 50 -4.92 9.57 9.24
N LYS A 51 -5.71 10.13 10.17
CA LYS A 51 -5.29 11.27 10.99
C LYS A 51 -4.07 10.88 11.84
N ASP A 52 -4.10 9.74 12.51
CA ASP A 52 -2.99 9.26 13.34
C ASP A 52 -1.72 9.02 12.50
N LEU A 53 -1.86 8.46 11.30
CA LEU A 53 -0.74 8.25 10.38
C LEU A 53 -0.07 9.57 9.99
N ARG A 54 -0.85 10.64 9.78
CA ARG A 54 -0.34 11.98 9.46
C ARG A 54 0.32 12.64 10.67
N ASP A 55 -0.32 12.54 11.82
CA ASP A 55 -0.03 13.39 12.97
C ASP A 55 0.98 12.73 13.94
N LEU A 56 1.15 11.40 13.90
CA LEU A 56 2.08 10.69 14.77
C LEU A 56 3.54 10.82 14.30
N PRO A 57 4.44 11.41 15.11
CA PRO A 57 5.85 11.55 14.75
C PRO A 57 6.51 10.19 14.49
N GLY A 58 7.29 10.10 13.42
CA GLY A 58 8.06 8.91 13.07
C GLY A 58 7.32 7.89 12.18
N VAL A 59 6.05 8.11 11.86
CA VAL A 59 5.33 7.31 10.86
C VAL A 59 5.60 7.87 9.47
N GLN A 60 6.32 7.09 8.65
CA GLN A 60 6.71 7.49 7.28
C GLN A 60 5.71 7.06 6.20
N GLY A 61 4.60 6.42 6.58
CA GLY A 61 3.63 5.86 5.65
C GLY A 61 3.11 4.48 6.08
N ALA A 62 2.24 3.91 5.25
CA ALA A 62 1.59 2.63 5.49
C ALA A 62 1.42 1.79 4.22
N LEU A 63 1.34 0.48 4.41
CA LEU A 63 0.84 -0.48 3.43
C LEU A 63 -0.52 -0.99 3.91
N ILE A 64 -1.45 -1.23 2.99
CA ILE A 64 -2.84 -1.59 3.30
C ILE A 64 -3.20 -2.87 2.53
N THR A 65 -3.83 -3.82 3.23
CA THR A 65 -4.38 -5.05 2.64
C THR A 65 -5.91 -5.00 2.65
N SER A 66 -6.62 -5.85 3.38
CA SER A 66 -8.07 -6.03 3.39
C SER A 66 -8.98 -4.79 3.42
N HIS A 67 -8.44 -3.61 3.73
CA HIS A 67 -9.17 -2.36 3.91
C HIS A 67 -9.00 -1.34 2.77
N LYS A 68 -8.31 -1.66 1.66
CA LYS A 68 -7.91 -0.66 0.63
C LYS A 68 -9.05 0.22 0.12
N ILE A 69 -10.19 -0.39 -0.23
CA ILE A 69 -11.35 0.31 -0.79
C ILE A 69 -12.08 1.09 0.31
N SER A 70 -12.48 0.42 1.39
CA SER A 70 -13.21 1.06 2.50
C SER A 70 -12.45 2.23 3.11
N LEU A 71 -11.13 2.12 3.23
CA LEU A 71 -10.28 3.20 3.72
C LEU A 71 -10.25 4.36 2.73
N MET A 72 -10.10 4.10 1.42
CA MET A 72 -10.15 5.14 0.39
C MET A 72 -11.50 5.87 0.41
N ASP A 73 -12.61 5.13 0.41
CA ASP A 73 -13.96 5.69 0.42
C ASP A 73 -14.20 6.58 1.66
N ALA A 74 -13.73 6.14 2.83
CA ALA A 74 -13.93 6.87 4.07
C ALA A 74 -13.03 8.10 4.24
N SER A 75 -11.89 8.18 3.56
CA SER A 75 -10.82 9.13 3.89
C SER A 75 -10.19 9.87 2.72
N ARG A 76 -10.76 9.78 1.50
CA ARG A 76 -10.21 10.43 0.29
C ARG A 76 -9.89 11.92 0.49
N ASP A 77 -10.73 12.66 1.20
CA ASP A 77 -10.57 14.09 1.51
C ASP A 77 -9.42 14.40 2.47
N LEU A 78 -8.85 13.39 3.14
CA LEU A 78 -7.73 13.54 4.07
C LEU A 78 -6.36 13.44 3.39
N PHE A 79 -6.31 13.06 2.11
CA PHE A 79 -5.07 12.98 1.33
C PHE A 79 -4.79 14.30 0.61
N ASP A 80 -3.53 14.76 0.68
CA ASP A 80 -3.06 15.88 -0.13
C ASP A 80 -3.02 15.55 -1.62
N GLN A 81 -2.77 14.28 -1.94
CA GLN A 81 -2.69 13.78 -3.30
C GLN A 81 -3.22 12.34 -3.39
N VAL A 82 -3.97 12.07 -4.43
CA VAL A 82 -4.36 10.72 -4.83
C VAL A 82 -3.73 10.46 -6.18
N ASP A 83 -2.87 9.44 -6.27
CA ASP A 83 -2.24 9.03 -7.52
C ASP A 83 -3.28 8.54 -8.54
N GLU A 84 -2.96 8.66 -9.83
CA GLU A 84 -3.88 8.28 -10.91
C GLU A 84 -4.34 6.83 -10.79
N THR A 85 -3.44 5.90 -10.49
CA THR A 85 -3.77 4.48 -10.34
C THR A 85 -4.75 4.27 -9.17
N SER A 86 -4.50 4.99 -8.07
CA SER A 86 -5.36 4.96 -6.87
C SER A 86 -6.73 5.58 -7.14
N ALA A 87 -6.78 6.67 -7.92
CA ALA A 87 -8.02 7.32 -8.32
C ALA A 87 -8.87 6.43 -9.24
N GLN A 88 -8.24 5.77 -10.22
CA GLN A 88 -8.90 4.86 -11.15
C GLN A 88 -9.39 3.59 -10.48
N ALA A 89 -8.57 2.99 -9.61
CA ALA A 89 -8.92 1.75 -8.92
C ALA A 89 -9.93 1.96 -7.78
N GLY A 90 -10.07 3.19 -7.28
CA GLY A 90 -10.94 3.47 -6.12
C GLY A 90 -10.40 2.89 -4.82
N GLU A 91 -9.09 2.64 -4.72
CA GLU A 91 -8.48 2.01 -3.56
C GLU A 91 -7.14 2.66 -3.18
N VAL A 92 -6.69 2.43 -1.95
CA VAL A 92 -5.34 2.79 -1.49
C VAL A 92 -4.63 1.57 -0.90
N GLY A 93 -3.56 1.12 -1.56
CA GLY A 93 -2.72 0.02 -1.10
C GLY A 93 -1.43 0.48 -0.40
N CYS A 94 -1.02 1.72 -0.64
CA CYS A 94 0.16 2.32 -0.06
C CYS A 94 -0.09 3.81 0.22
N ILE A 95 0.44 4.31 1.34
CA ILE A 95 0.40 5.72 1.72
C ILE A 95 1.82 6.17 2.00
N THR A 96 2.26 7.27 1.40
CA THR A 96 3.48 7.95 1.82
C THR A 96 3.15 9.14 2.69
N ALA A 97 3.84 9.29 3.82
CA ALA A 97 3.74 10.46 4.69
C ALA A 97 5.07 11.23 4.67
N ARG A 98 5.07 12.47 4.18
CA ARG A 98 6.28 13.31 4.09
C ARG A 98 5.97 14.75 4.48
N GLY A 99 6.61 15.23 5.53
CA GLY A 99 6.43 16.61 6.00
C GLY A 99 4.97 16.94 6.34
N GLY A 100 4.23 15.99 6.92
CA GLY A 100 2.81 16.14 7.24
C GLY A 100 1.86 15.98 6.05
N ARG A 101 2.36 15.69 4.84
CA ARG A 101 1.54 15.49 3.65
C ARG A 101 1.37 14.02 3.32
N LEU A 102 0.15 13.62 2.95
CA LEU A 102 -0.21 12.25 2.61
C LEU A 102 -0.48 12.09 1.11
N THR A 103 0.10 11.03 0.53
CA THR A 103 -0.20 10.60 -0.85
C THR A 103 -0.75 9.19 -0.85
N ALA A 104 -1.94 9.00 -1.43
CA ALA A 104 -2.54 7.68 -1.66
C ALA A 104 -2.06 7.08 -2.97
N LEU A 105 -1.63 5.81 -2.92
CA LEU A 105 -1.06 5.06 -4.03
C LEU A 105 -1.71 3.68 -4.13
N ALA A 106 -1.91 3.21 -5.36
CA ALA A 106 -2.20 1.82 -5.68
C ALA A 106 -1.05 1.28 -6.54
N LEU A 107 -0.21 0.43 -5.96
CA LEU A 107 1.05 -0.01 -6.58
C LEU A 107 0.95 -1.43 -7.17
N ASP A 108 -0.14 -2.15 -6.92
CA ASP A 108 -0.31 -3.53 -7.38
C ASP A 108 -0.20 -3.67 -8.91
N PRO A 109 -0.76 -2.77 -9.74
CA PRO A 109 -0.59 -2.87 -11.20
C PRO A 109 0.87 -2.70 -11.65
N MET A 110 1.56 -1.69 -11.12
CA MET A 110 2.97 -1.41 -11.45
C MET A 110 3.88 -2.57 -11.02
N THR A 111 3.75 -3.02 -9.78
CA THR A 111 4.58 -4.10 -9.23
C THR A 111 4.30 -5.45 -9.91
N SER A 112 3.05 -5.71 -10.30
CA SER A 112 2.69 -6.87 -11.11
C SER A 112 3.32 -6.80 -12.50
N SER A 113 3.35 -5.62 -13.14
CA SER A 113 4.05 -5.42 -14.42
C SER A 113 5.53 -5.74 -14.28
N PHE A 114 6.21 -5.19 -13.26
CA PHE A 114 7.63 -5.48 -13.03
C PHE A 114 7.90 -6.96 -12.78
N ALA A 115 7.01 -7.65 -12.06
CA ALA A 115 7.13 -9.09 -11.85
C ALA A 115 7.01 -9.84 -13.18
N MET A 116 5.99 -9.53 -13.99
CA MET A 116 5.78 -10.16 -15.30
C MET A 116 6.99 -9.97 -16.22
N ASP A 117 7.60 -8.79 -16.24
CA ASP A 117 8.78 -8.50 -17.06
C ASP A 117 9.99 -9.39 -16.73
N GLN A 118 10.03 -10.01 -15.54
CA GLN A 118 11.14 -10.91 -15.16
C GLN A 118 11.01 -12.32 -15.75
N PHE A 119 9.81 -12.77 -16.10
CA PHE A 119 9.58 -14.16 -16.52
C PHE A 119 8.74 -14.33 -17.79
N VAL A 120 8.10 -13.27 -18.27
CA VAL A 120 7.42 -13.25 -19.57
C VAL A 120 8.42 -12.81 -20.65
N PRO A 121 8.71 -13.65 -21.66
CA PRO A 121 9.64 -13.27 -22.73
C PRO A 121 9.19 -12.03 -23.51
N SER A 122 10.15 -11.23 -23.96
CA SER A 122 9.88 -10.10 -24.86
C SER A 122 9.15 -10.58 -26.11
N GLY A 123 8.07 -9.91 -26.50
CA GLY A 123 7.27 -10.29 -27.68
C GLY A 123 6.19 -11.34 -27.43
N HIS A 124 6.13 -11.97 -26.24
CA HIS A 124 5.16 -13.02 -25.92
C HIS A 124 3.72 -12.65 -26.30
N TRP A 125 3.26 -11.46 -25.90
CA TRP A 125 1.89 -10.99 -26.16
C TRP A 125 1.62 -10.66 -27.65
N ALA A 126 2.65 -10.37 -28.45
CA ALA A 126 2.50 -10.15 -29.89
C ALA A 126 2.45 -11.49 -30.64
N GLU A 127 3.26 -12.45 -30.22
CA GLU A 127 3.32 -13.80 -30.77
C GLU A 127 2.13 -14.67 -30.37
N HIS A 128 1.50 -14.35 -29.23
CA HIS A 128 0.35 -15.06 -28.69
C HIS A 128 -0.84 -14.09 -28.48
N PRO A 129 -1.53 -13.65 -29.55
CA PRO A 129 -2.62 -12.68 -29.44
C PRO A 129 -3.78 -13.15 -28.55
N GLY A 130 -4.01 -14.47 -28.46
CA GLY A 130 -5.02 -15.07 -27.58
C GLY A 130 -4.69 -15.00 -26.09
N SER A 131 -3.47 -14.60 -25.72
CA SER A 131 -3.05 -14.40 -24.33
C SER A 131 -3.34 -12.98 -23.81
N ARG A 132 -3.83 -12.07 -24.66
CA ARG A 132 -4.20 -10.71 -24.23
C ARG A 132 -5.60 -10.75 -23.60
N VAL A 133 -5.73 -10.16 -22.40
CA VAL A 133 -7.04 -9.84 -21.82
C VAL A 133 -7.43 -8.45 -22.33
N LEU A 134 -8.62 -8.37 -22.94
CA LEU A 134 -9.22 -7.17 -23.54
C LEU A 134 -9.35 -6.01 -22.56
#